data_AF-A0A846M104-F1
#
_entry.id   AF-A0A846M104-F1
#
_cell.length_a   1.000
_cell.length_b   1.000
_cell.length_c   1.000
_cell.angle_alpha   90.00
_cell.angle_beta   90.00
_cell.angle_gamma   90.00
#
_symmetry.space_group_name_H-M   'P 1'
#
loop_
_entity.id
_entity.type
_entity.pdbx_description
1 polymer ?
#
loop_
_entity_poly.entity_id
_entity_poly.type
_entity_poly.pdbx_seq_one_letter_code
_entity_poly.pdbx_strand_id
1 'polypeptide(L)' 'MLRAIVVSVTLVGLLGCKPPTGKDEYRSNSDLRNQTLRDCANGTHPSSRECINAQDVKDLDDLKRSL' A
#
# COMPACT_ATOMS: atom_id res chain seq x y z
N MET A 1 -33.12 31.33 28.08
CA MET A 1 -32.90 31.57 26.64
C MET A 1 -31.65 30.81 26.23
N LEU A 2 -31.84 29.68 25.54
CA LEU A 2 -30.85 28.65 25.26
C LEU A 2 -29.74 29.17 24.33
N ARG A 3 -28.47 29.06 24.73
CA ARG A 3 -27.32 29.31 23.83
C ARG A 3 -26.93 27.99 23.16
N ALA A 4 -27.54 27.69 22.02
CA ALA A 4 -27.11 26.60 21.16
C ALA A 4 -26.05 27.13 20.20
N ILE A 5 -24.77 26.95 20.53
CA ILE A 5 -23.68 27.15 19.57
C ILE A 5 -23.51 25.80 18.85
N VAL A 6 -23.87 25.82 17.57
CA VAL A 6 -23.79 24.71 16.63
C VAL A 6 -22.35 24.22 16.56
N VAL A 7 -22.09 23.00 17.04
CA VAL A 7 -20.82 22.32 16.86
C VAL A 7 -20.75 21.88 15.40
N SER A 8 -20.06 22.67 14.57
CA SER A 8 -19.74 22.32 13.19
C SER A 8 -18.74 21.16 13.20
N VAL A 9 -19.25 19.93 13.17
CA VAL A 9 -18.45 18.73 12.88
C VAL A 9 -17.93 18.86 11.46
N THR A 10 -16.67 19.26 11.34
CA THR A 10 -15.93 19.20 10.09
C THR A 10 -15.57 17.75 9.85
N LEU A 11 -16.46 17.04 9.16
CA LEU A 11 -16.23 15.72 8.60
C LEU A 11 -15.25 15.87 7.42
N VAL A 12 -13.97 16.15 7.72
CA VAL A 12 -12.91 16.20 6.72
C VAL A 12 -12.65 14.77 6.27
N GLY A 13 -13.15 14.49 5.07
CA GLY A 13 -12.92 13.33 4.22
C GLY A 13 -12.08 12.21 4.81
N LEU A 14 -12.76 11.12 5.19
CA LEU A 14 -12.24 9.77 5.01
C LEU A 14 -12.08 9.55 3.48
N LEU A 15 -11.05 10.17 2.88
CA LEU A 15 -10.57 9.78 1.57
C LEU A 15 -10.24 8.30 1.68
N GLY A 16 -11.00 7.46 0.97
CA GLY A 16 -11.03 6.02 1.14
C GLY A 16 -9.64 5.43 1.23
N CYS A 17 -9.23 5.03 2.43
CA CYS A 17 -8.04 4.23 2.65
C CYS A 17 -8.28 2.88 1.99
N LYS A 18 -7.86 2.72 0.72
CA LYS A 18 -7.74 1.39 0.14
C LYS A 18 -6.71 0.65 1.00
N PRO A 19 -7.01 -0.57 1.48
CA PRO A 19 -6.00 -1.35 2.18
C PRO A 19 -4.80 -1.56 1.26
N PRO A 20 -3.57 -1.54 1.83
CA PRO A 20 -2.38 -1.72 1.03
C PRO A 20 -2.41 -3.07 0.32
N THR A 21 -1.86 -3.12 -0.88
CA THR A 21 -1.72 -4.34 -1.67
C THR A 21 -0.98 -5.42 -0.87
N GLY A 22 -1.60 -6.59 -0.73
CA GLY A 22 -1.08 -7.72 0.01
C GLY A 22 -0.09 -8.57 -0.79
N LYS A 23 0.65 -9.45 -0.09
CA LYS A 23 1.64 -10.34 -0.71
C LYS A 23 1.04 -11.31 -1.73
N ASP A 24 -0.20 -11.75 -1.52
CA ASP A 24 -0.83 -12.72 -2.42
C ASP A 24 -1.13 -12.11 -3.81
N GLU A 25 -1.49 -10.83 -3.87
CA GLU A 25 -1.67 -10.11 -5.13
C GLU A 25 -0.32 -9.96 -5.87
N TYR A 26 0.76 -9.68 -5.15
CA TYR A 26 2.10 -9.63 -5.76
C TYR A 26 2.63 -11.00 -6.18
N ARG A 27 2.15 -12.09 -5.59
CA ARG A 27 2.46 -13.46 -6.04
C ARG A 27 1.70 -13.80 -7.32
N SER A 28 0.43 -13.47 -7.40
CA SER A 28 -0.42 -13.77 -8.56
C SER A 28 -0.13 -12.86 -9.76
N ASN A 29 0.35 -11.64 -9.52
CA ASN A 29 0.61 -10.64 -10.55
C ASN A 29 2.06 -10.12 -10.50
N SER A 30 2.92 -10.73 -11.32
CA SER A 30 4.34 -10.35 -11.42
C SER A 30 4.56 -8.95 -11.98
N ASP A 31 3.68 -8.45 -12.85
CA ASP A 31 3.84 -7.14 -13.47
C ASP A 31 3.57 -6.04 -12.45
N LEU A 32 2.51 -6.20 -11.66
CA LEU A 32 2.22 -5.33 -10.52
C LEU A 32 3.40 -5.32 -9.54
N ARG A 33 3.92 -6.49 -9.16
CA ARG A 33 5.09 -6.59 -8.27
C ARG A 33 6.31 -5.86 -8.84
N ASN A 34 6.63 -6.10 -10.11
CA ASN A 34 7.80 -5.50 -10.76
C ASN A 34 7.65 -3.98 -10.90
N GLN A 35 6.44 -3.50 -11.19
CA GLN A 35 6.15 -2.07 -11.23
C GLN A 35 6.31 -1.43 -9.84
N THR A 36 5.69 -2.02 -8.81
CA THR A 36 5.85 -1.54 -7.42
C THR A 36 7.31 -1.50 -7.01
N LEU A 37 8.09 -2.56 -7.28
CA LEU A 37 9.52 -2.57 -6.95
C LEU A 37 10.31 -1.47 -7.64
N ARG A 38 10.03 -1.19 -8.92
CA ARG A 38 10.65 -0.06 -9.65
C ARG A 38 10.30 1.28 -9.01
N ASP A 39 9.02 1.50 -8.72
CA ASP A 39 8.56 2.75 -8.13
C ASP A 39 9.14 2.94 -6.71
N CYS A 40 9.26 1.86 -5.94
CA CYS A 40 9.91 1.86 -4.62
C CYS A 40 11.40 2.19 -4.72
N ALA A 41 12.12 1.60 -5.68
CA ALA A 41 13.54 1.90 -5.90
C ALA A 41 13.77 3.35 -6.36
N ASN A 42 12.83 3.90 -7.12
CA ASN A 42 12.84 5.29 -7.58
C ASN A 42 12.32 6.28 -6.52
N GLY A 43 11.84 5.81 -5.37
CA GLY A 43 11.26 6.64 -4.31
C GLY A 43 9.91 7.28 -4.68
N THR A 44 9.25 6.81 -5.74
CA THR A 44 7.96 7.34 -6.23
C THR A 44 6.76 6.59 -5.69
N HIS A 45 6.95 5.39 -5.12
CA HIS A 45 5.86 4.62 -4.54
C HIS A 45 5.48 5.14 -3.14
N PRO A 46 4.21 5.52 -2.90
CA PRO A 46 3.82 6.21 -1.66
C PRO A 46 3.70 5.28 -0.43
N SER A 47 3.63 3.96 -0.64
CA SER A 47 3.36 2.99 0.43
C SER A 47 4.59 2.14 0.74
N SER A 48 5.29 2.44 1.84
CA SER A 48 6.42 1.62 2.30
C SER A 48 6.03 0.17 2.60
N ARG A 49 4.78 -0.07 3.04
CA ARG A 49 4.26 -1.41 3.29
C ARG A 49 4.11 -2.22 1.99
N GLU A 50 3.68 -1.59 0.91
CA GLU A 50 3.59 -2.24 -0.40
C GLU A 50 4.98 -2.54 -0.98
N CYS A 51 5.96 -1.66 -0.78
CA CYS A 51 7.36 -1.94 -1.12
C CYS A 51 7.90 -3.19 -0.42
N ILE A 52 7.67 -3.28 0.90
CA ILE A 52 8.08 -4.45 1.70
C ILE A 52 7.37 -5.72 1.21
N ASN A 53 6.05 -5.65 0.99
CA ASN A 53 5.28 -6.80 0.52
C ASN A 53 5.77 -7.31 -0.85
N ALA A 54 6.06 -6.39 -1.79
CA ALA A 54 6.57 -6.75 -3.10
C ALA A 54 7.99 -7.35 -3.02
N GLN A 55 8.85 -6.80 -2.17
CA GLN A 55 10.21 -7.29 -1.96
C GLN A 55 10.22 -8.68 -1.33
N ASP A 56 9.42 -8.90 -0.29
CA ASP A 56 9.31 -10.21 0.38
C ASP A 56 8.90 -11.33 -0.59
N VAL A 57 8.01 -11.03 -1.53
CA VAL A 57 7.61 -11.99 -2.57
C VAL A 57 8.75 -12.28 -3.53
N LYS A 58 9.47 -11.24 -3.97
CA LYS A 58 10.64 -11.41 -4.84
C LYS A 58 11.72 -12.27 -4.16
N ASP A 59 12.05 -11.97 -2.92
CA ASP A 59 13.09 -12.70 -2.19
C ASP A 59 12.72 -14.17 -1.97
N LEU A 60 11.45 -14.46 -1.71
CA LEU A 60 10.95 -15.82 -1.62
C LEU A 60 11.01 -16.56 -2.97
N ASP A 61 10.68 -15.88 -4.07
CA ASP A 61 10.76 -16.47 -5.42
C ASP A 61 12.23 -16.75 -5.82
N ASP A 62 13.15 -15.84 -5.50
CA ASP A 62 14.57 -16.00 -5.79
C ASP A 62 15.19 -17.12 -4.95
N LEU A 63 14.79 -17.25 -3.68
CA LEU A 63 15.18 -18.38 -2.83
C LEU A 63 14.71 -19.71 -3.44
N LYS A 64 13.46 -19.80 -3.89
CA LYS A 64 12.92 -21.01 -4.53
C LYS A 64 13.63 -21.40 -5.82
N ARG A 65 14.13 -20.42 -6.59
CA ARG A 65 14.93 -20.69 -7.80
C ARG A 65 16.36 -21.12 -7.51
N SER A 66 16.84 -20.82 -6.31
CA SER A 66 18.20 -21.15 -5.87
C SER A 66 18.30 -22.53 -5.21
N LEU A 67 17.15 -23.19 -5.00
CA LEU A 67 17.02 -24.55 -4.47
C LEU A 67 16.83 -25.54 -5.63
#